data_AF-A0A662TU73-F1
#
_entry.id   AF-A0A662TU73-F1
#
_cell.length_a   1.000
_cell.length_b   1.000
_cell.length_c   1.000
_cell.angle_alpha   90.00
_cell.angle_beta   90.00
_cell.angle_gamma   90.00
#
_symmetry.space_group_name_H-M   'P 1'
#
loop_
_entity.id
_entity.type
_entity.pdbx_description
1 polymer ?
#
loop_
_entity_poly.entity_id
_entity_poly.type
_entity_poly.pdbx_seq_one_letter_code
_entity_poly.pdbx_strand_id
1 'polypeptide(L)'
;MRGLMRLEREGGVEVWQRSVDAAKAALQNLLSMGGEDRLLVIYDDPLERIAKAFFEAGQQLGSAQLLSFFPDLEDRATCLGRLVQNLESYGPTVAVTAFRDLPGETTFRIAALETLAEFGLRVGHMPGVRYEWLVEGPLALTHEEYQDLAAKARALMERLESVRRLHIANPDGTEFSCIVEGRQWRSDCVPGASWMINLPVGEIYIAPIERSAEGKVVVRGTIGGVGVPKAPVVIEVKNGQMVSVSSEDEEFRRKVQIVLTVDEGARWLGEVGIGLNPRASPFADKMLEAEKAAGTMHVAFGYNRLFGGRIRSKMHNDMVLLEPTLEADGEEILKDGKLRL
;
A
#
# COMPACT_ATOMS: atom_id res chain seq x y z
N MET A 1 -10.82 -7.70 17.21
CA MET A 1 -11.20 -8.57 18.35
C MET A 1 -12.32 -9.59 18.05
N ARG A 2 -13.40 -9.26 17.33
CA ARG A 2 -14.46 -10.25 17.02
C ARG A 2 -14.06 -11.31 15.97
N GLY A 3 -13.15 -10.99 15.05
CA GLY A 3 -12.62 -11.94 14.05
C GLY A 3 -11.66 -12.97 14.64
N LEU A 4 -10.66 -12.53 15.41
CA LEU A 4 -9.66 -13.40 16.04
C LEU A 4 -10.27 -14.49 16.95
N MET A 5 -11.26 -14.13 17.78
CA MET A 5 -11.98 -15.10 18.64
C MET A 5 -12.84 -16.10 17.88
N ARG A 6 -13.14 -15.85 16.59
CA ARG A 6 -13.87 -16.76 15.71
C ARG A 6 -12.89 -17.75 15.06
N LEU A 7 -11.75 -17.25 14.58
CA LEU A 7 -10.67 -18.06 13.99
C LEU A 7 -10.03 -19.03 14.99
N GLU A 8 -9.95 -18.70 16.28
CA GLU A 8 -9.42 -19.61 17.31
C GLU A 8 -10.38 -20.77 17.66
N ARG A 9 -11.67 -20.68 17.30
CA ARG A 9 -12.67 -21.75 17.54
C ARG A 9 -12.80 -22.71 16.37
N GLU A 10 -12.25 -22.37 15.21
CA GLU A 10 -12.30 -23.18 13.98
C GLU A 10 -10.87 -23.60 13.61
N GLY A 11 -10.50 -24.84 13.95
CA GLY A 11 -9.35 -25.54 13.34
C GLY A 11 -8.01 -24.80 13.34
N GLY A 12 -7.45 -24.46 14.51
CA GLY A 12 -6.21 -23.66 14.62
C GLY A 12 -5.02 -24.11 13.74
N VAL A 13 -4.90 -25.41 13.45
CA VAL A 13 -3.88 -25.96 12.51
C VAL A 13 -4.16 -25.55 11.06
N GLU A 14 -5.42 -25.59 10.62
CA GLU A 14 -5.83 -25.21 9.27
C GLU A 14 -5.70 -23.69 9.06
N VAL A 15 -6.07 -22.89 10.07
CA VAL A 15 -5.87 -21.43 10.05
C VAL A 15 -4.37 -21.10 9.97
N TRP A 16 -3.55 -21.81 10.74
CA TRP A 16 -2.09 -21.65 10.68
C TRP A 16 -1.55 -21.98 9.30
N GLN A 17 -1.92 -23.14 8.74
CA GLN A 17 -1.44 -23.56 7.42
C GLN A 17 -1.81 -22.55 6.34
N ARG A 18 -3.04 -22.04 6.33
CA ARG A 18 -3.45 -20.95 5.42
C ARG A 18 -2.55 -19.72 5.52
N SER A 19 -2.19 -19.32 6.74
CA SER A 19 -1.30 -18.17 6.95
C SER A 19 0.13 -18.40 6.46
N VAL A 20 0.63 -19.63 6.59
CA VAL A 20 1.94 -20.03 6.05
C VAL A 20 1.91 -20.09 4.52
N ASP A 21 0.84 -20.64 3.93
CA ASP A 21 0.67 -20.72 2.49
C ASP A 21 0.59 -19.32 1.84
N ALA A 22 -0.14 -18.40 2.48
CA ALA A 22 -0.22 -16.99 2.07
C ALA A 22 1.15 -16.30 2.12
N ALA A 23 1.88 -16.46 3.23
CA ALA A 23 3.22 -15.90 3.38
C ALA A 23 4.18 -16.47 2.33
N LYS A 24 4.11 -17.78 2.05
CA LYS A 24 4.88 -18.45 1.01
C LYS A 24 4.57 -17.92 -0.37
N ALA A 25 3.29 -17.75 -0.71
CA ALA A 25 2.86 -17.18 -1.97
C ALA A 25 3.38 -15.74 -2.14
N ALA A 26 3.34 -14.91 -1.09
CA ALA A 26 3.91 -13.56 -1.13
C ALA A 26 5.44 -13.58 -1.36
N LEU A 27 6.18 -14.42 -0.63
CA LEU A 27 7.64 -14.55 -0.79
C LEU A 27 8.03 -14.97 -2.21
N GLN A 28 7.36 -15.98 -2.77
CA GLN A 28 7.67 -16.49 -4.11
C GLN A 28 7.28 -15.51 -5.20
N ASN A 29 6.06 -14.97 -5.14
CA ASN A 29 5.56 -14.16 -6.24
C ASN A 29 6.15 -12.77 -6.21
N LEU A 30 6.17 -12.10 -5.05
CA LEU A 30 6.48 -10.68 -4.99
C LEU A 30 7.97 -10.42 -4.77
N LEU A 31 8.64 -11.29 -4.01
CA LEU A 31 10.06 -11.18 -3.73
C LEU A 31 10.90 -12.17 -4.54
N SER A 32 10.28 -12.98 -5.42
CA SER A 32 10.97 -13.99 -6.25
C SER A 32 11.87 -14.93 -5.44
N MET A 33 11.45 -15.27 -4.22
CA MET A 33 12.27 -16.05 -3.29
C MET A 33 12.32 -17.53 -3.67
N GLY A 34 13.51 -18.13 -3.65
CA GLY A 34 13.76 -19.56 -3.87
C GLY A 34 14.59 -20.21 -2.75
N GLY A 35 14.98 -21.48 -2.94
CA GLY A 35 15.75 -22.24 -1.94
C GLY A 35 17.19 -21.76 -1.72
N GLU A 36 17.79 -21.09 -2.70
CA GLU A 36 19.12 -20.48 -2.59
C GLU A 36 19.13 -19.18 -1.77
N ASP A 37 17.93 -18.64 -1.48
CA ASP A 37 17.81 -17.40 -0.72
C ASP A 37 18.01 -17.61 0.78
N ARG A 38 18.36 -16.52 1.45
CA ARG A 38 18.46 -16.42 2.91
C ARG A 38 17.47 -15.37 3.39
N LEU A 39 16.42 -15.81 4.09
CA LEU A 39 15.33 -14.96 4.55
C LEU A 39 15.62 -14.38 5.93
N LEU A 40 15.59 -13.05 6.04
CA LEU A 40 15.55 -12.34 7.32
C LEU A 40 14.13 -11.84 7.61
N VAL A 41 13.52 -12.31 8.71
CA VAL A 41 12.21 -11.83 9.16
C VAL A 41 12.42 -10.92 10.37
N ILE A 42 12.11 -9.63 10.20
CA ILE A 42 12.31 -8.60 11.22
C ILE A 42 10.96 -8.24 11.80
N TYR A 43 10.78 -8.29 13.12
CA TYR A 43 9.45 -8.07 13.69
C TYR A 43 9.47 -7.46 15.08
N ASP A 44 8.44 -6.65 15.36
CA ASP A 44 8.11 -6.19 16.71
C ASP A 44 7.35 -7.27 17.50
N ASP A 45 7.55 -7.33 18.82
CA ASP A 45 7.01 -8.37 19.72
C ASP A 45 5.56 -8.82 19.50
N PRO A 46 4.54 -7.93 19.43
CA PRO A 46 3.16 -8.37 19.24
C PRO A 46 2.87 -8.99 17.86
N LEU A 47 3.83 -8.94 16.94
CA LEU A 47 3.72 -9.44 15.57
C LEU A 47 4.43 -10.78 15.36
N GLU A 48 4.87 -11.44 16.44
CA GLU A 48 5.58 -12.73 16.39
C GLU A 48 4.84 -13.79 15.56
N ARG A 49 3.51 -13.85 15.68
CA ARG A 49 2.70 -14.85 14.96
C ARG A 49 2.80 -14.67 13.43
N ILE A 50 2.87 -13.43 12.95
CA ILE A 50 3.04 -13.11 11.53
C ILE A 50 4.47 -13.45 11.11
N ALA A 51 5.46 -13.09 11.92
CA ALA A 51 6.86 -13.40 11.66
C ALA A 51 7.11 -14.91 11.54
N LYS A 52 6.53 -15.71 12.44
CA LYS A 52 6.61 -17.17 12.40
C LYS A 52 5.98 -17.76 11.14
N ALA A 53 4.89 -17.18 10.61
CA ALA A 53 4.29 -17.65 9.37
C ALA A 53 5.24 -17.46 8.17
N PHE A 54 5.91 -16.30 8.08
CA PHE A 54 6.95 -16.07 7.06
C PHE A 54 8.19 -16.94 7.26
N PHE A 55 8.59 -17.18 8.51
CA PHE A 55 9.71 -18.07 8.84
C PHE A 55 9.45 -19.51 8.40
N GLU A 56 8.26 -20.05 8.70
CA GLU A 56 7.86 -21.39 8.26
C GLU A 56 7.67 -21.47 6.75
N ALA A 57 7.11 -20.42 6.13
CA ALA A 57 7.03 -20.32 4.67
C ALA A 57 8.41 -20.39 4.02
N GLY A 58 9.41 -19.71 4.59
CA GLY A 58 10.80 -19.83 4.16
C GLY A 58 11.32 -21.26 4.24
N GLN A 59 11.04 -21.98 5.34
CA GLN A 59 11.45 -23.38 5.51
C GLN A 59 10.84 -24.27 4.44
N GLN A 60 9.55 -24.08 4.13
CA GLN A 60 8.87 -24.83 3.07
C GLN A 60 9.42 -24.54 1.67
N LEU A 61 10.10 -23.41 1.47
CA LEU A 61 10.81 -23.07 0.24
C LEU A 61 12.23 -23.63 0.19
N GLY A 62 12.69 -24.31 1.25
CA GLY A 62 14.03 -24.87 1.34
C GLY A 62 15.13 -23.82 1.54
N SER A 63 14.76 -22.58 1.88
CA SER A 63 15.72 -21.51 2.17
C SER A 63 16.39 -21.69 3.53
N ALA A 64 17.39 -20.87 3.86
CA ALA A 64 17.75 -20.63 5.25
C ALA A 64 16.92 -19.45 5.79
N GLN A 65 16.65 -19.41 7.10
CA GLN A 65 15.92 -18.29 7.72
C GLN A 65 16.58 -17.80 9.02
N LEU A 66 16.38 -16.52 9.33
CA LEU A 66 16.71 -15.90 10.60
C LEU A 66 15.57 -15.00 11.07
N LEU A 67 15.22 -15.09 12.36
CA LEU A 67 14.32 -14.15 13.02
C LEU A 67 15.12 -13.03 13.69
N SER A 68 14.75 -11.77 13.42
CA SER A 68 15.27 -10.58 14.10
C SER A 68 14.16 -9.94 14.92
N PHE A 69 14.14 -10.28 16.21
CA PHE A 69 13.15 -9.83 17.18
C PHE A 69 13.47 -8.45 17.74
N PHE A 70 12.49 -7.55 17.74
CA PHE A 70 12.53 -6.23 18.37
C PHE A 70 11.55 -6.16 19.56
N PRO A 71 12.07 -6.17 20.80
CA PRO A 71 11.25 -6.06 21.99
C PRO A 71 10.52 -4.72 22.09
N ASP A 72 9.32 -4.74 22.68
CA ASP A 72 8.46 -3.55 22.79
C ASP A 72 9.07 -2.38 23.57
N LEU A 73 9.88 -2.68 24.58
CA LEU A 73 10.52 -1.71 25.47
C LEU A 73 11.98 -1.41 25.09
N GLU A 74 12.50 -2.03 24.03
CA GLU A 74 13.86 -1.80 23.57
C GLU A 74 13.93 -0.49 22.77
N ASP A 75 15.01 0.27 22.96
CA ASP A 75 15.20 1.49 22.20
C ASP A 75 15.49 1.18 20.72
N ARG A 76 14.95 2.01 19.84
CA ARG A 76 15.04 1.79 18.39
C ARG A 76 16.48 1.84 17.85
N ALA A 77 17.41 2.51 18.54
CA ALA A 77 18.82 2.54 18.12
C ALA A 77 19.49 1.18 18.37
N THR A 78 19.20 0.54 19.51
CA THR A 78 19.63 -0.84 19.80
C THR A 78 19.02 -1.83 18.79
N CYS A 79 17.73 -1.70 18.46
CA CYS A 79 17.10 -2.52 17.41
C CYS A 79 17.80 -2.38 16.05
N LEU A 80 18.18 -1.15 15.66
CA LEU A 80 18.95 -0.91 14.43
C LEU A 80 20.35 -1.52 14.50
N GLY A 81 21.05 -1.42 15.63
CA GLY A 81 22.36 -2.06 15.80
C GLY A 81 22.28 -3.58 15.63
N ARG A 82 21.24 -4.21 16.19
CA ARG A 82 20.94 -5.63 16.01
C ARG A 82 20.63 -5.98 14.55
N LEU A 83 19.89 -5.12 13.85
CA LEU A 83 19.62 -5.28 12.42
C LEU A 83 20.92 -5.33 11.62
N VAL A 84 21.81 -4.35 11.82
CA VAL A 84 23.11 -4.31 11.14
C VAL A 84 23.92 -5.57 11.43
N GLN A 85 24.01 -5.98 12.69
CA GLN A 85 24.72 -7.22 13.06
C GLN A 85 24.14 -8.46 12.36
N ASN A 86 22.82 -8.58 12.28
CA ASN A 86 22.17 -9.68 11.57
C ASN A 86 22.49 -9.62 10.08
N LEU A 87 22.45 -8.43 9.45
CA LEU A 87 22.77 -8.27 8.03
C LEU A 87 24.22 -8.69 7.72
N GLU A 88 25.18 -8.24 8.53
CA GLU A 88 26.61 -8.54 8.34
C GLU A 88 26.94 -10.02 8.58
N SER A 89 26.39 -10.63 9.62
CA SER A 89 26.73 -12.00 10.02
C SER A 89 25.99 -13.07 9.22
N TYR A 90 24.72 -12.82 8.88
CA TYR A 90 23.87 -13.79 8.21
C TYR A 90 23.89 -13.64 6.67
N GLY A 91 24.10 -12.42 6.16
CA GLY A 91 24.09 -12.11 4.73
C GLY A 91 22.76 -12.40 4.01
N PRO A 92 21.59 -11.99 4.53
CA PRO A 92 20.31 -12.26 3.89
C PRO A 92 20.22 -11.68 2.47
N THR A 93 19.46 -12.35 1.61
CA THR A 93 19.16 -11.88 0.23
C THR A 93 17.73 -11.36 0.10
N VAL A 94 16.85 -11.75 1.03
CA VAL A 94 15.46 -11.33 1.11
C VAL A 94 15.15 -10.94 2.56
N ALA A 95 14.43 -9.86 2.76
CA ALA A 95 13.89 -9.51 4.07
C ALA A 95 12.38 -9.23 4.01
N VAL A 96 11.70 -9.57 5.11
CA VAL A 96 10.35 -9.08 5.37
C VAL A 96 10.31 -8.42 6.73
N THR A 97 9.62 -7.28 6.82
CA THR A 97 9.46 -6.56 8.09
C THR A 97 8.01 -6.59 8.54
N ALA A 98 7.75 -6.93 9.79
CA ALA A 98 6.46 -6.75 10.46
C ALA A 98 6.64 -5.75 11.60
N PHE A 99 6.36 -4.47 11.32
CA PHE A 99 6.51 -3.40 12.31
C PHE A 99 5.16 -2.92 12.81
N ARG A 100 5.12 -2.48 14.07
CA ARG A 100 3.96 -1.77 14.59
C ARG A 100 3.76 -0.46 13.86
N ASP A 101 2.53 0.03 13.96
CA ASP A 101 2.16 1.32 13.41
C ASP A 101 1.66 2.24 14.51
N LEU A 102 2.63 2.77 15.27
CA LEU A 102 2.43 3.70 16.37
C LEU A 102 2.92 5.10 15.97
N PRO A 103 2.35 6.17 16.56
CA PRO A 103 2.86 7.52 16.38
C PRO A 103 4.36 7.61 16.73
N GLY A 104 5.16 8.20 15.84
CA GLY A 104 6.61 8.38 16.03
C GLY A 104 7.49 7.27 15.45
N GLU A 105 6.92 6.14 15.01
CA GLU A 105 7.69 5.01 14.46
C GLU A 105 8.21 5.24 13.03
N THR A 106 7.68 6.24 12.32
CA THR A 106 8.06 6.50 10.91
C THR A 106 9.55 6.73 10.73
N THR A 107 10.20 7.50 11.62
CA THR A 107 11.65 7.77 11.54
C THR A 107 12.47 6.48 11.66
N PHE A 108 12.08 5.60 12.59
CA PHE A 108 12.75 4.31 12.77
C PHE A 108 12.56 3.40 11.55
N ARG A 109 11.33 3.31 11.02
CA ARG A 109 11.04 2.49 9.83
C ARG A 109 11.84 2.94 8.62
N ILE A 110 11.95 4.25 8.39
CA ILE A 110 12.78 4.81 7.32
C ILE A 110 14.24 4.37 7.52
N ALA A 111 14.81 4.57 8.71
CA ALA A 111 16.19 4.18 8.99
C ALA A 111 16.42 2.67 8.79
N ALA A 112 15.49 1.82 9.25
CA ALA A 112 15.59 0.37 9.06
C ALA A 112 15.55 -0.01 7.56
N LEU A 113 14.67 0.61 6.78
CA LEU A 113 14.57 0.38 5.34
C LEU A 113 15.81 0.89 4.59
N GLU A 114 16.37 2.04 4.97
CA GLU A 114 17.62 2.56 4.41
C GLU A 114 18.78 1.60 4.70
N THR A 115 18.89 1.08 5.92
CA THR A 115 19.87 0.04 6.27
C THR A 115 19.69 -1.22 5.40
N LEU A 116 18.45 -1.68 5.16
CA LEU A 116 18.22 -2.83 4.28
C LEU A 116 18.61 -2.55 2.82
N ALA A 117 18.38 -1.32 2.35
CA ALA A 117 18.73 -0.90 0.99
C ALA A 117 20.25 -0.94 0.75
N GLU A 118 21.06 -0.55 1.74
CA GLU A 118 22.53 -0.57 1.67
C GLU A 118 23.11 -1.96 1.39
N PHE A 119 22.40 -3.01 1.81
CA PHE A 119 22.79 -4.40 1.58
C PHE A 119 22.19 -5.00 0.29
N GLY A 120 21.37 -4.25 -0.46
CA GLY A 120 20.85 -4.67 -1.76
C GLY A 120 19.79 -5.80 -1.69
N LEU A 121 19.03 -5.87 -0.61
CA LEU A 121 18.01 -6.91 -0.41
C LEU A 121 16.75 -6.65 -1.25
N ARG A 122 15.99 -7.73 -1.47
CA ARG A 122 14.57 -7.66 -1.84
C ARG A 122 13.73 -7.61 -0.56
N VAL A 123 12.90 -6.56 -0.41
CA VAL A 123 12.23 -6.26 0.86
C VAL A 123 10.71 -6.21 0.72
N GLY A 124 10.01 -7.00 1.53
CA GLY A 124 8.57 -6.87 1.77
C GLY A 124 8.30 -6.11 3.07
N HIS A 125 7.78 -4.89 2.97
CA HIS A 125 7.51 -4.03 4.12
C HIS A 125 6.05 -4.09 4.55
N MET A 126 5.78 -4.43 5.82
CA MET A 126 4.43 -4.59 6.37
C MET A 126 4.20 -3.73 7.63
N PRO A 127 4.10 -2.40 7.52
CA PRO A 127 3.83 -1.54 8.66
C PRO A 127 2.36 -1.69 9.11
N GLY A 128 2.14 -1.99 10.39
CA GLY A 128 0.80 -2.12 10.97
C GLY A 128 0.04 -3.37 10.52
N VAL A 129 0.75 -4.37 10.04
CA VAL A 129 0.20 -5.64 9.54
C VAL A 129 -0.62 -6.38 10.59
N ARG A 130 -1.64 -7.09 10.11
CA ARG A 130 -2.56 -7.87 10.92
C ARG A 130 -2.50 -9.33 10.54
N TYR A 131 -2.66 -10.21 11.52
CA TYR A 131 -2.60 -11.65 11.27
C TYR A 131 -3.72 -12.10 10.33
N GLU A 132 -4.89 -11.47 10.42
CA GLU A 132 -6.03 -11.72 9.55
C GLU A 132 -5.72 -11.48 8.06
N TRP A 133 -4.74 -10.62 7.73
CA TRP A 133 -4.31 -10.40 6.34
C TRP A 133 -3.76 -11.67 5.70
N LEU A 134 -3.08 -12.52 6.47
CA LEU A 134 -2.53 -13.80 5.98
C LEU A 134 -3.59 -14.92 5.93
N VAL A 135 -4.70 -14.79 6.65
CA VAL A 135 -5.71 -15.85 6.75
C VAL A 135 -6.83 -15.67 5.73
N GLU A 136 -7.35 -14.44 5.62
CA GLU A 136 -8.52 -14.14 4.79
C GLU A 136 -8.46 -12.75 4.12
N GLY A 137 -7.52 -11.90 4.51
CA GLY A 137 -7.41 -10.53 4.00
C GLY A 137 -6.47 -10.37 2.80
N PRO A 138 -5.88 -9.17 2.63
CA PRO A 138 -5.22 -8.77 1.39
C PRO A 138 -3.89 -9.48 1.10
N LEU A 139 -3.32 -10.23 2.05
CA LEU A 139 -2.14 -11.07 1.82
C LEU A 139 -2.48 -12.54 1.54
N ALA A 140 -3.73 -12.96 1.76
CA ALA A 140 -4.15 -14.35 1.69
C ALA A 140 -4.27 -14.90 0.25
N LEU A 141 -3.65 -14.26 -0.72
CA LEU A 141 -3.77 -14.58 -2.15
C LEU A 141 -2.99 -15.87 -2.51
N THR A 142 -3.52 -16.64 -3.45
CA THR A 142 -2.81 -17.80 -4.02
C THR A 142 -1.73 -17.37 -5.00
N HIS A 143 -0.91 -18.33 -5.45
CA HIS A 143 0.09 -18.08 -6.49
C HIS A 143 -0.53 -17.56 -7.78
N GLU A 144 -1.63 -18.18 -8.23
CA GLU A 144 -2.36 -17.79 -9.44
C GLU A 144 -2.98 -16.40 -9.30
N GLU A 145 -3.51 -16.05 -8.13
CA GLU A 145 -4.06 -14.71 -7.87
C GLU A 145 -2.97 -13.63 -7.90
N TYR A 146 -1.77 -13.90 -7.37
CA TYR A 146 -0.64 -12.97 -7.51
C TYR A 146 -0.17 -12.83 -8.97
N GLN A 147 -0.14 -13.93 -9.74
CA GLN A 147 0.19 -13.87 -11.16
C GLN A 147 -0.83 -13.05 -11.95
N ASP A 148 -2.12 -13.22 -11.66
CA ASP A 148 -3.21 -12.44 -12.26
C ASP A 148 -3.09 -10.95 -11.90
N LEU A 149 -2.80 -10.61 -10.64
CA LEU A 149 -2.53 -9.22 -10.24
C LEU A 149 -1.38 -8.60 -11.02
N ALA A 150 -0.25 -9.32 -11.12
CA ALA A 150 0.91 -8.85 -11.86
C ALA A 150 0.64 -8.71 -13.36
N ALA A 151 -0.16 -9.61 -13.96
CA ALA A 151 -0.57 -9.55 -15.36
C ALA A 151 -1.48 -8.34 -15.63
N LYS A 152 -2.50 -8.14 -14.78
CA LYS A 152 -3.40 -6.97 -14.85
C LYS A 152 -2.64 -5.67 -14.71
N ALA A 153 -1.74 -5.57 -13.74
CA ALA A 153 -0.90 -4.39 -13.54
C ALA A 153 -0.05 -4.08 -14.79
N ARG A 154 0.62 -5.09 -15.37
CA ARG A 154 1.40 -4.91 -16.61
C ARG A 154 0.53 -4.45 -17.79
N ALA A 155 -0.59 -5.11 -18.02
CA ALA A 155 -1.51 -4.76 -19.11
C ALA A 155 -2.04 -3.33 -18.98
N LEU A 156 -2.40 -2.90 -17.75
CA LEU A 156 -2.84 -1.54 -17.51
C LEU A 156 -1.71 -0.53 -17.70
N MET A 157 -0.52 -0.79 -17.15
CA MET A 157 0.63 0.11 -17.34
C MET A 157 0.99 0.29 -18.81
N GLU A 158 0.96 -0.79 -19.61
CA GLU A 158 1.20 -0.76 -21.05
C GLU A 158 0.14 0.08 -21.78
N ARG A 159 -1.15 -0.16 -21.51
CA ARG A 159 -2.25 0.60 -22.11
C ARG A 159 -2.23 2.08 -21.74
N LEU A 160 -1.73 2.41 -20.55
CA LEU A 160 -1.67 3.77 -20.03
C LEU A 160 -0.34 4.49 -20.32
N GLU A 161 0.65 3.82 -20.94
CA GLU A 161 2.02 4.33 -21.08
C GLU A 161 2.08 5.66 -21.87
N SER A 162 1.30 5.78 -22.95
CA SER A 162 1.30 6.97 -23.81
C SER A 162 0.16 7.95 -23.52
N VAL A 163 -0.62 7.71 -22.47
CA VAL A 163 -1.77 8.52 -22.12
C VAL A 163 -1.32 9.90 -21.64
N ARG A 164 -2.04 10.94 -22.06
CA ARG A 164 -1.72 12.33 -21.71
C ARG A 164 -2.66 12.87 -20.65
N ARG A 165 -3.95 12.54 -20.71
CA ARG A 165 -4.98 13.05 -19.82
C ARG A 165 -5.82 11.92 -19.25
N LEU A 166 -6.07 12.03 -17.95
CA LEU A 166 -7.06 11.22 -17.25
C LEU A 166 -8.30 12.06 -16.96
N HIS A 167 -9.46 11.44 -17.08
CA HIS A 167 -10.75 11.95 -16.65
C HIS A 167 -11.40 10.90 -15.75
N ILE A 168 -11.78 11.29 -14.54
CA ILE A 168 -12.25 10.39 -13.50
C ILE A 168 -13.58 10.92 -12.98
N ALA A 169 -14.59 10.06 -13.04
CA ALA A 169 -15.92 10.36 -12.54
C ALA A 169 -16.44 9.21 -11.67
N ASN A 170 -17.44 9.46 -10.83
CA ASN A 170 -18.17 8.40 -10.14
C ASN A 170 -19.61 8.81 -9.81
N PRO A 171 -20.50 7.86 -9.44
CA PRO A 171 -21.90 8.14 -9.11
C PRO A 171 -22.09 9.08 -7.91
N ASP A 172 -21.11 9.20 -7.02
CA ASP A 172 -21.15 10.12 -5.88
C ASP A 172 -20.93 11.59 -6.28
N GLY A 173 -20.60 11.85 -7.55
CA GLY A 173 -20.40 13.18 -8.10
C GLY A 173 -18.94 13.62 -8.17
N THR A 174 -17.98 12.70 -8.05
CA THR A 174 -16.62 12.94 -8.51
C THR A 174 -16.66 13.26 -10.00
N GLU A 175 -15.95 14.30 -10.39
CA GLU A 175 -15.80 14.77 -11.76
C GLU A 175 -14.51 15.60 -11.82
N PHE A 176 -13.39 14.98 -12.16
CA PHE A 176 -12.10 15.66 -12.22
C PHE A 176 -11.20 15.11 -13.32
N SER A 177 -10.29 15.97 -13.81
CA SER A 177 -9.27 15.57 -14.79
C SER A 177 -7.88 15.99 -14.35
N CYS A 178 -6.86 15.31 -14.86
CA CYS A 178 -5.45 15.68 -14.68
C CYS A 178 -4.60 15.25 -15.88
N ILE A 179 -3.39 15.81 -16.00
CA ILE A 179 -2.43 15.47 -17.06
C ILE A 179 -1.38 14.52 -16.49
N VAL A 180 -1.06 13.48 -17.24
CA VAL A 180 -0.02 12.47 -16.92
C VAL A 180 1.00 12.28 -18.04
N GLU A 181 0.95 13.11 -19.09
CA GLU A 181 1.88 13.05 -20.22
C GLU A 181 3.35 13.03 -19.78
N GLY A 182 4.11 12.05 -20.30
CA GLY A 182 5.54 11.89 -20.02
C GLY A 182 5.86 11.40 -18.60
N ARG A 183 4.86 10.96 -17.83
CA ARG A 183 5.03 10.30 -16.53
C ARG A 183 5.02 8.79 -16.71
N GLN A 184 5.65 8.09 -15.78
CA GLN A 184 5.71 6.63 -15.78
C GLN A 184 4.76 6.07 -14.73
N TRP A 185 3.87 5.18 -15.15
CA TRP A 185 3.07 4.37 -14.23
C TRP A 185 3.96 3.39 -13.47
N ARG A 186 3.65 3.17 -12.20
CA ARG A 186 4.33 2.21 -11.33
C ARG A 186 3.34 1.23 -10.74
N SER A 187 3.85 0.13 -10.22
CA SER A 187 3.06 -0.89 -9.54
C SER A 187 3.85 -1.56 -8.44
N ASP A 188 3.17 -1.93 -7.36
CA ASP A 188 3.70 -2.83 -6.34
C ASP A 188 3.39 -4.31 -6.63
N CYS A 189 2.52 -4.62 -7.60
CA CYS A 189 2.17 -5.98 -8.01
C CYS A 189 3.24 -6.67 -8.86
N VAL A 190 4.18 -5.93 -9.45
CA VAL A 190 5.15 -6.46 -10.40
C VAL A 190 6.47 -6.79 -9.70
N PRO A 191 6.87 -8.08 -9.65
CA PRO A 191 8.10 -8.50 -8.95
C PRO A 191 9.33 -7.86 -9.59
N GLY A 192 10.26 -7.37 -8.76
CA GLY A 192 11.48 -6.70 -9.20
C GLY A 192 11.30 -5.28 -9.74
N ALA A 193 10.08 -4.72 -9.75
CA ALA A 193 9.85 -3.32 -10.12
C ALA A 193 10.47 -2.33 -9.11
N SER A 194 10.68 -2.77 -7.87
CA SER A 194 11.37 -2.05 -6.82
C SER A 194 12.15 -3.05 -5.95
N TRP A 195 13.23 -2.59 -5.32
CA TRP A 195 13.95 -3.36 -4.31
C TRP A 195 13.11 -3.55 -3.03
N MET A 196 12.16 -2.63 -2.79
CA MET A 196 11.22 -2.68 -1.68
C MET A 196 9.79 -2.44 -2.15
N ILE A 197 8.90 -3.29 -1.67
CA ILE A 197 7.45 -3.20 -1.90
C ILE A 197 6.73 -3.24 -0.57
N ASN A 198 5.54 -2.65 -0.54
CA ASN A 198 4.62 -2.85 0.56
C ASN A 198 3.94 -4.21 0.44
N LEU A 199 3.54 -4.76 1.58
CA LEU A 199 2.75 -5.97 1.70
C LEU A 199 1.55 -5.63 2.60
N PRO A 200 0.30 -5.71 2.09
CA PRO A 200 -0.11 -6.21 0.78
C PRO A 200 0.25 -5.29 -0.39
N VAL A 201 0.30 -5.89 -1.58
CA VAL A 201 0.34 -5.20 -2.87
C VAL A 201 -1.07 -5.11 -3.45
N GLY A 202 -1.23 -4.36 -4.53
CA GLY A 202 -2.49 -4.36 -5.24
C GLY A 202 -2.82 -3.09 -5.98
N GLU A 203 -1.85 -2.37 -6.53
CA GLU A 203 -2.17 -1.15 -7.25
C GLU A 203 -1.26 -0.88 -8.45
N ILE A 204 -1.73 0.03 -9.30
CA ILE A 204 -0.89 0.86 -10.15
C ILE A 204 -1.12 2.33 -9.83
N TYR A 205 -0.08 3.15 -9.92
CA TYR A 205 -0.15 4.56 -9.52
C TYR A 205 0.79 5.44 -10.35
N ILE A 206 0.48 6.73 -10.36
CA ILE A 206 1.23 7.75 -11.10
C ILE A 206 1.20 9.11 -10.40
N ALA A 207 2.32 9.84 -10.50
CA ALA A 207 2.35 11.26 -10.14
C ALA A 207 1.82 12.11 -11.32
N PRO A 208 0.67 12.78 -11.22
CA PRO A 208 0.21 13.69 -12.25
C PRO A 208 1.17 14.88 -12.45
N ILE A 209 1.03 15.58 -13.57
CA ILE A 209 1.71 16.86 -13.80
C ILE A 209 1.18 17.86 -12.78
N GLU A 210 2.10 18.50 -12.07
CA GLU A 210 1.73 19.50 -11.06
C GLU A 210 0.91 20.61 -11.71
N ARG A 211 -0.06 21.16 -10.96
CA ARG A 211 -0.97 22.23 -11.41
C ARG A 211 -1.95 21.85 -12.53
N SER A 212 -1.98 20.60 -12.98
CA SER A 212 -2.85 20.21 -14.10
C SER A 212 -4.27 19.80 -13.70
N ALA A 213 -4.49 19.47 -12.42
CA ALA A 213 -5.76 18.89 -12.01
C ALA A 213 -6.86 19.94 -11.80
N GLU A 214 -8.06 19.65 -12.29
CA GLU A 214 -9.24 20.52 -12.22
C GLU A 214 -10.48 19.67 -11.97
N GLY A 215 -11.38 20.15 -11.11
CA GLY A 215 -12.69 19.55 -10.88
C GLY A 215 -12.96 19.27 -9.40
N LYS A 216 -13.68 18.19 -9.13
CA LYS A 216 -14.20 17.88 -7.81
C LYS A 216 -14.05 16.40 -7.50
N VAL A 217 -13.56 16.09 -6.31
CA VAL A 217 -13.40 14.73 -5.81
C VAL A 217 -14.39 14.48 -4.68
N VAL A 218 -15.16 13.40 -4.76
CA VAL A 218 -16.10 12.98 -3.71
C VAL A 218 -15.63 11.67 -3.10
N VAL A 219 -15.20 11.74 -1.84
CA VAL A 219 -14.58 10.63 -1.11
C VAL A 219 -15.57 9.97 -0.19
N ARG A 220 -15.67 8.64 -0.31
CA ARG A 220 -16.51 7.77 0.54
C ARG A 220 -15.77 6.58 1.13
N GLY A 221 -14.67 6.17 0.53
CA GLY A 221 -13.78 5.18 1.10
C GLY A 221 -12.90 5.78 2.19
N THR A 222 -11.93 4.98 2.65
CA THR A 222 -11.00 5.38 3.71
C THR A 222 -10.18 6.61 3.29
N ILE A 223 -9.91 7.48 4.27
CA ILE A 223 -8.94 8.60 4.16
C ILE A 223 -7.77 8.35 5.11
N GLY A 224 -6.55 8.47 4.58
CA GLY A 224 -5.31 8.20 5.30
C GLY A 224 -5.19 9.05 6.56
N GLY A 225 -4.91 8.42 7.69
CA GLY A 225 -4.79 9.10 8.99
C GLY A 225 -6.08 9.70 9.57
N VAL A 226 -7.22 9.59 8.88
CA VAL A 226 -8.51 10.13 9.33
C VAL A 226 -9.54 9.03 9.57
N GLY A 227 -9.62 8.03 8.68
CA GLY A 227 -10.54 6.89 8.76
C GLY A 227 -11.64 6.92 7.68
N VAL A 228 -12.71 6.17 7.91
CA VAL A 228 -13.84 6.06 6.97
C VAL A 228 -14.88 7.17 7.24
N PRO A 229 -15.24 7.99 6.23
CA PRO A 229 -16.25 9.02 6.39
C PRO A 229 -17.65 8.41 6.58
N LYS A 230 -18.45 9.00 7.48
CA LYS A 230 -19.87 8.63 7.65
C LYS A 230 -20.79 9.34 6.64
N ALA A 231 -20.36 10.50 6.15
CA ALA A 231 -21.00 11.28 5.11
C ALA A 231 -19.93 11.66 4.06
N PRO A 232 -20.27 11.78 2.77
CA PRO A 232 -19.30 12.10 1.73
C PRO A 232 -18.45 13.33 2.06
N VAL A 233 -17.16 13.26 1.72
CA VAL A 233 -16.26 14.42 1.78
C VAL A 233 -16.02 14.91 0.37
N VAL A 234 -16.36 16.17 0.12
CA VAL A 234 -16.22 16.81 -1.19
C VAL A 234 -15.01 17.73 -1.16
N ILE A 235 -14.12 17.57 -2.13
CA ILE A 235 -12.90 18.34 -2.28
C ILE A 235 -12.91 19.02 -3.64
N GLU A 236 -12.94 20.34 -3.66
CA GLU A 236 -12.82 21.12 -4.89
C GLU A 236 -11.34 21.30 -5.21
N VAL A 237 -10.96 21.02 -6.46
CA VAL A 237 -9.57 21.07 -6.96
C VAL A 237 -9.47 22.07 -8.11
N LYS A 238 -8.55 23.02 -7.98
CA LYS A 238 -8.27 24.03 -9.00
C LYS A 238 -6.77 24.23 -9.16
N ASN A 239 -6.28 24.25 -10.40
CA ASN A 239 -4.87 24.30 -10.75
C ASN A 239 -4.03 23.34 -9.91
N GLY A 240 -4.48 22.09 -9.78
CA GLY A 240 -3.81 21.03 -9.02
C GLY A 240 -3.86 21.16 -7.50
N GLN A 241 -4.55 22.16 -6.95
CA GLN A 241 -4.67 22.35 -5.50
C GLN A 241 -6.09 22.12 -5.01
N MET A 242 -6.23 21.48 -3.86
CA MET A 242 -7.44 21.59 -3.05
C MET A 242 -7.68 23.07 -2.68
N VAL A 243 -8.87 23.57 -2.98
CA VAL A 243 -9.31 24.93 -2.66
C VAL A 243 -10.44 24.97 -1.62
N SER A 244 -11.18 23.88 -1.45
CA SER A 244 -12.17 23.74 -0.38
C SER A 244 -12.42 22.28 -0.02
N VAL A 245 -12.88 22.05 1.21
CA VAL A 245 -13.35 20.75 1.73
C VAL A 245 -14.70 20.95 2.39
N SER A 246 -15.70 20.15 2.02
CA SER A 246 -17.04 20.15 2.61
C SER A 246 -17.53 18.74 2.95
N SER A 247 -18.37 18.63 3.98
CA SER A 247 -19.05 17.39 4.38
C SER A 247 -20.16 17.75 5.37
N GLU A 248 -21.19 16.91 5.47
CA GLU A 248 -22.22 17.04 6.52
C GLU A 248 -21.68 16.68 7.91
N ASP A 249 -20.60 15.90 7.98
CA ASP A 249 -19.87 15.62 9.21
C ASP A 249 -18.79 16.69 9.44
N GLU A 250 -19.15 17.75 10.16
CA GLU A 250 -18.26 18.88 10.43
C GLU A 250 -16.99 18.51 11.22
N GLU A 251 -17.03 17.48 12.08
CA GLU A 251 -15.84 17.04 12.80
C GLU A 251 -14.89 16.31 11.85
N PHE A 252 -15.41 15.39 11.05
CA PHE A 252 -14.63 14.66 10.06
C PHE A 252 -14.03 15.60 9.00
N ARG A 253 -14.84 16.55 8.49
CA ARG A 253 -14.39 17.61 7.58
C ARG A 253 -13.18 18.37 8.12
N ARG A 254 -13.19 18.76 9.41
CA ARG A 254 -12.06 19.47 10.03
C ARG A 254 -10.80 18.60 10.09
N LYS A 255 -10.92 17.30 10.37
CA LYS A 255 -9.78 16.37 10.36
C LYS A 255 -9.16 16.27 8.95
N VAL A 256 -9.99 16.15 7.91
CA VAL A 256 -9.53 16.16 6.51
C VAL A 256 -8.86 17.49 6.17
N GLN A 257 -9.46 18.60 6.56
CA GLN A 257 -8.88 19.92 6.30
C GLN A 257 -7.49 20.06 6.93
N ILE A 258 -7.29 19.58 8.16
CA ILE A 258 -6.00 19.63 8.88
C ILE A 258 -4.92 18.85 8.13
N VAL A 259 -5.21 17.62 7.68
CA VAL A 259 -4.19 16.80 7.00
C VAL A 259 -3.79 17.38 5.64
N LEU A 260 -4.71 18.10 4.98
CA LEU A 260 -4.47 18.76 3.69
C LEU A 260 -3.86 20.16 3.78
N THR A 261 -3.70 20.72 4.99
CA THR A 261 -3.13 22.06 5.20
C THR A 261 -1.96 22.09 6.18
N VAL A 262 -1.42 20.92 6.54
CA VAL A 262 -0.27 20.80 7.45
C VAL A 262 0.98 21.53 6.93
N ASP A 263 1.11 21.65 5.61
CA ASP A 263 2.12 22.46 4.93
C ASP A 263 1.66 22.87 3.52
N GLU A 264 2.46 23.67 2.83
CA GLU A 264 2.13 24.17 1.50
C GLU A 264 1.96 23.06 0.45
N GLY A 265 2.69 21.95 0.58
CA GLY A 265 2.64 20.82 -0.33
C GLY A 265 1.41 19.95 -0.15
N ALA A 266 0.89 19.86 1.07
CA ALA A 266 -0.20 18.96 1.46
C ALA A 266 -1.53 19.19 0.72
N ARG A 267 -1.73 20.36 0.09
CA ARG A 267 -2.92 20.69 -0.70
C ARG A 267 -2.84 20.28 -2.16
N TRP A 268 -1.68 19.86 -2.65
CA TRP A 268 -1.47 19.57 -4.06
C TRP A 268 -1.77 18.11 -4.39
N LEU A 269 -2.44 17.85 -5.51
CA LEU A 269 -2.66 16.49 -6.00
C LEU A 269 -1.31 15.84 -6.30
N GLY A 270 -0.97 14.82 -5.53
CA GLY A 270 0.31 14.11 -5.55
C GLY A 270 0.27 12.81 -6.34
N GLU A 271 -0.86 12.12 -6.32
CA GLU A 271 -1.01 10.77 -6.90
C GLU A 271 -2.42 10.52 -7.42
N VAL A 272 -2.49 9.69 -8.46
CA VAL A 272 -3.69 8.95 -8.86
C VAL A 272 -3.32 7.47 -8.93
N GLY A 273 -4.14 6.61 -8.33
CA GLY A 273 -3.94 5.17 -8.34
C GLY A 273 -5.20 4.36 -8.59
N ILE A 274 -5.00 3.10 -8.98
CA ILE A 274 -6.04 2.12 -9.30
C ILE A 274 -5.78 0.87 -8.46
N GLY A 275 -6.74 0.51 -7.62
CA GLY A 275 -6.69 -0.68 -6.78
C GLY A 275 -7.09 -1.95 -7.54
N LEU A 276 -6.38 -3.03 -7.28
CA LEU A 276 -6.42 -4.32 -8.00
C LEU A 276 -6.60 -5.53 -7.09
N ASN A 277 -6.30 -5.43 -5.79
CA ASN A 277 -6.34 -6.56 -4.85
C ASN A 277 -7.79 -6.91 -4.46
N PRO A 278 -8.30 -8.10 -4.85
CA PRO A 278 -9.69 -8.48 -4.62
C PRO A 278 -10.02 -8.82 -3.16
N ARG A 279 -8.99 -8.95 -2.31
CA ARG A 279 -9.13 -9.26 -0.89
C ARG A 279 -8.92 -8.05 0.03
N ALA A 280 -8.55 -6.91 -0.54
CA ALA A 280 -8.50 -5.64 0.16
C ALA A 280 -9.91 -4.99 0.20
N SER A 281 -10.16 -4.24 1.27
CA SER A 281 -11.42 -3.52 1.46
C SER A 281 -11.21 -2.01 1.38
N PRO A 282 -11.99 -1.26 0.60
CA PRO A 282 -11.86 0.20 0.53
C PRO A 282 -12.25 0.91 1.84
N PHE A 283 -12.86 0.17 2.77
CA PHE A 283 -13.26 0.63 4.10
C PHE A 283 -12.34 0.10 5.20
N ALA A 284 -11.19 -0.48 4.85
CA ALA A 284 -10.20 -0.89 5.84
C ALA A 284 -9.69 0.33 6.62
N ASP A 285 -9.60 0.20 7.93
CA ASP A 285 -9.01 1.19 8.84
C ASP A 285 -7.52 1.49 8.54
N LYS A 286 -6.82 0.56 7.89
CA LYS A 286 -5.45 0.73 7.43
C LYS A 286 -5.45 1.18 5.96
N MET A 287 -4.92 2.39 5.72
CA MET A 287 -4.82 2.93 4.37
C MET A 287 -4.04 2.01 3.41
N LEU A 288 -2.95 1.41 3.91
CA LEU A 288 -2.14 0.44 3.17
C LEU A 288 -2.95 -0.73 2.57
N GLU A 289 -4.06 -1.12 3.21
CA GLU A 289 -4.99 -2.09 2.65
C GLU A 289 -6.03 -1.40 1.75
N ALA A 290 -6.61 -0.29 2.20
CA ALA A 290 -7.73 0.35 1.52
C ALA A 290 -7.40 0.84 0.10
N GLU A 291 -6.22 1.42 -0.11
CA GLU A 291 -5.77 1.90 -1.43
C GLU A 291 -5.62 0.77 -2.46
N LYS A 292 -5.38 -0.46 -2.00
CA LYS A 292 -5.18 -1.64 -2.87
C LYS A 292 -6.49 -2.24 -3.35
N ALA A 293 -7.64 -1.81 -2.84
CA ALA A 293 -8.91 -2.49 -3.06
C ALA A 293 -9.31 -2.55 -4.54
N ALA A 294 -9.55 -3.76 -5.05
CA ALA A 294 -9.95 -3.97 -6.44
C ALA A 294 -11.20 -3.17 -6.81
N GLY A 295 -11.16 -2.57 -8.01
CA GLY A 295 -12.30 -1.83 -8.56
C GLY A 295 -12.53 -0.48 -7.89
N THR A 296 -11.50 0.04 -7.22
CA THR A 296 -11.48 1.39 -6.68
C THR A 296 -10.34 2.19 -7.30
N MET A 297 -10.40 3.50 -7.13
CA MET A 297 -9.29 4.38 -7.41
C MET A 297 -9.01 5.17 -6.15
N HIS A 298 -7.80 5.68 -6.01
CA HIS A 298 -7.49 6.66 -4.98
C HIS A 298 -6.82 7.88 -5.60
N VAL A 299 -6.98 8.98 -4.90
CA VAL A 299 -6.18 10.17 -5.12
C VAL A 299 -5.43 10.47 -3.83
N ALA A 300 -4.19 10.95 -3.97
CA ALA A 300 -3.43 11.42 -2.82
C ALA A 300 -3.11 12.90 -2.96
N PHE A 301 -3.13 13.60 -1.83
CA PHE A 301 -2.62 14.97 -1.76
C PHE A 301 -1.33 15.02 -0.95
N GLY A 302 -0.33 15.75 -1.47
CA GLY A 302 0.96 15.95 -0.82
C GLY A 302 2.14 15.35 -1.58
N TYR A 303 3.06 14.75 -0.83
CA TYR A 303 4.40 14.42 -1.27
C TYR A 303 4.41 13.35 -2.38
N ASN A 304 5.13 13.57 -3.49
CA ASN A 304 5.16 12.61 -4.61
C ASN A 304 6.53 12.45 -5.29
N ARG A 305 7.62 12.88 -4.64
CA ARG A 305 8.96 12.86 -5.25
C ARG A 305 9.59 11.47 -5.38
N LEU A 306 9.06 10.47 -4.68
CA LEU A 306 9.59 9.09 -4.76
C LEU A 306 9.19 8.36 -6.04
N PHE A 307 8.16 8.85 -6.75
CA PHE A 307 7.61 8.20 -7.93
C PHE A 307 7.39 9.13 -9.13
N GLY A 308 8.17 10.23 -9.19
CA GLY A 308 8.31 11.05 -10.39
C GLY A 308 7.79 12.47 -10.28
N GLY A 309 7.06 12.82 -9.22
CA GLY A 309 6.55 14.17 -9.02
C GLY A 309 7.57 15.15 -8.42
N ARG A 310 7.11 16.38 -8.16
CA ARG A 310 7.91 17.53 -7.69
C ARG A 310 7.42 18.12 -6.37
N ILE A 311 6.30 17.63 -5.84
CA ILE A 311 5.67 18.17 -4.62
C ILE A 311 6.45 17.71 -3.39
N ARG A 312 6.91 18.68 -2.60
CA ARG A 312 7.47 18.45 -1.26
C ARG A 312 6.39 18.74 -0.23
N SER A 313 6.13 17.78 0.65
CA SER A 313 5.18 17.85 1.75
C SER A 313 5.66 16.92 2.85
N LYS A 314 5.23 17.14 4.08
CA LYS A 314 5.43 16.22 5.21
C LYS A 314 4.44 15.05 5.19
N MET A 315 3.38 15.18 4.40
CA MET A 315 2.30 14.21 4.29
C MET A 315 2.06 13.79 2.84
N HIS A 316 1.54 12.58 2.70
CA HIS A 316 0.91 12.03 1.51
C HIS A 316 -0.38 11.38 2.02
N ASN A 317 -1.53 11.93 1.66
CA ASN A 317 -2.82 11.49 2.19
C ASN A 317 -3.69 10.92 1.08
N ASP A 318 -3.77 9.59 1.06
CA ASP A 318 -4.62 8.82 0.16
C ASP A 318 -6.11 8.91 0.54
N MET A 319 -6.94 8.86 -0.48
CA MET A 319 -8.39 8.99 -0.38
C MET A 319 -9.06 8.07 -1.40
N VAL A 320 -9.78 7.08 -0.89
CA VAL A 320 -10.37 6.03 -1.74
C VAL A 320 -11.71 6.46 -2.33
N LEU A 321 -11.80 6.36 -3.65
CA LEU A 321 -12.97 6.63 -4.50
C LEU A 321 -13.65 5.31 -4.87
N LEU A 322 -14.96 5.27 -4.67
CA LEU A 322 -15.77 4.09 -4.96
C LEU A 322 -16.37 4.18 -6.36
N GLU A 323 -16.53 3.01 -6.99
CA GLU A 323 -17.17 2.85 -8.31
C GLU A 323 -16.67 3.85 -9.38
N PRO A 324 -15.34 4.05 -9.52
CA PRO A 324 -14.82 5.03 -10.46
C PRO A 324 -15.03 4.58 -11.90
N THR A 325 -15.30 5.56 -12.76
CA THR A 325 -15.12 5.47 -14.21
C THR A 325 -13.88 6.28 -14.57
N LEU A 326 -12.91 5.64 -15.24
CA LEU A 326 -11.68 6.26 -15.71
C LEU A 326 -11.65 6.24 -17.24
N GLU A 327 -11.57 7.42 -17.82
CA GLU A 327 -11.26 7.62 -19.23
C GLU A 327 -9.84 8.16 -19.38
N ALA A 328 -9.06 7.54 -20.26
CA ALA A 328 -7.69 7.92 -20.58
C ALA A 328 -7.63 8.36 -22.05
N ASP A 329 -7.39 9.64 -22.30
CA ASP A 329 -7.48 10.25 -23.64
C ASP A 329 -8.80 9.91 -24.40
N GLY A 330 -9.90 9.75 -23.65
CA GLY A 330 -11.24 9.41 -24.17
C GLY A 330 -11.51 7.91 -24.32
N GLU A 331 -10.55 7.05 -23.97
CA GLU A 331 -10.74 5.59 -23.93
C GLU A 331 -11.16 5.13 -22.52
N GLU A 332 -12.26 4.37 -22.43
CA GLU A 332 -12.74 3.81 -21.15
C GLU A 332 -11.80 2.70 -20.65
N ILE A 333 -11.13 2.94 -19.52
CA ILE A 333 -10.23 1.98 -18.84
C ILE A 333 -10.94 1.29 -17.69
N LEU A 334 -11.72 2.04 -16.92
CA LEU A 334 -12.60 1.55 -15.86
C LEU A 334 -14.01 2.10 -16.07
N LYS A 335 -15.02 1.29 -15.78
CA LYS A 335 -16.43 1.72 -15.71
C LYS A 335 -17.07 1.18 -14.45
N ASP A 336 -17.57 2.06 -13.59
CA ASP A 336 -18.24 1.69 -12.34
C ASP A 336 -17.42 0.67 -11.52
N GLY A 337 -16.10 0.90 -11.42
CA GLY A 337 -15.15 0.01 -10.73
C GLY A 337 -14.78 -1.27 -11.48
N LYS A 338 -15.25 -1.48 -12.72
CA LYS A 338 -14.90 -2.66 -13.52
C LYS A 338 -13.85 -2.32 -14.57
N LEU A 339 -12.72 -3.02 -14.52
CA LEU A 339 -11.66 -2.92 -15.53
C LEU A 339 -12.18 -3.35 -16.91
N ARG A 340 -11.79 -2.60 -17.93
CA ARG A 340 -12.02 -2.90 -19.35
C ARG A 340 -10.72 -3.37 -19.98
N LEU A 341 -10.21 -4.53 -19.59
CA LEU A 341 -8.95 -5.07 -20.13
C LEU A 341 -9.09 -5.59 -21.56
#